data_AF-A0A226DU71-F1
#
_entry.id   AF-A0A226DU71-F1
#
_cell.length_a   1.000
_cell.length_b   1.000
_cell.length_c   1.000
_cell.angle_alpha   90.00
_cell.angle_beta   90.00
_cell.angle_gamma   90.00
#
_symmetry.space_group_name_H-M   'P 1'
#
loop_
_entity.id
_entity.type
_entity.pdbx_description
1 polymer ?
#
loop_
_entity_poly.entity_id
_entity_poly.type
_entity_poly.pdbx_seq_one_letter_code
_entity_poly.pdbx_strand_id
1 'polypeptide(L)'
;MLTELFVQKFRETVKKGNLFSYPLIWDDKRGKLCVSQWHHANAVVVTLGNLVHYRKGDVGIFNLLHVVFYALIAFSIGGCIYSFQSEDVARVWRCGILYGRTFRARYNLTPTSPATLHFNQAFLKINRPVNFIINMLPFIISSHMFIFPRHPVHFPNIYPPNSYPFFLTFLAYPPIAIFGLVNYAYLAKTLFQGAIGFIMLILPLIQDQLRPTTHGNKCSTKLRHHPADIALVYRALQLIMKEISLVFGNYLPAIQSVFGQLAVTSGYTVIGGSGKGGETFTSVLIIVCVPFAVLSWAVMLSCAANLDIKSRECIQSWKRGGIEAGWSRDEVRYMAKFRKSCKPIDFNCQGMMRITKKTVIKFVQGIVRGIFRMLLALKKK
;
A
#
# COMPACT_ATOMS: atom_id res chain seq x y z
N MET A 1 -2.75 15.16 -10.05
CA MET A 1 -3.27 14.80 -11.39
C MET A 1 -2.73 13.42 -11.73
N LEU A 2 -3.52 12.51 -12.30
CA LEU A 2 -2.96 11.28 -12.86
C LEU A 2 -2.56 11.53 -14.30
N THR A 3 -1.29 11.28 -14.62
CA THR A 3 -0.69 11.60 -15.92
C THR A 3 -0.70 10.38 -16.84
N GLU A 4 -0.54 10.58 -18.16
CA GLU A 4 -0.42 9.44 -19.08
C GLU A 4 0.78 8.54 -18.73
N LEU A 5 1.88 9.12 -18.24
CA LEU A 5 3.03 8.36 -17.77
C LEU A 5 2.65 7.42 -16.62
N PHE A 6 1.87 7.89 -15.65
CA PHE A 6 1.36 7.05 -14.58
C PHE A 6 0.50 5.91 -15.13
N VAL A 7 -0.48 6.23 -15.97
CA VAL A 7 -1.40 5.25 -16.55
C VAL A 7 -0.63 4.20 -17.37
N GLN A 8 0.37 4.62 -18.13
CA GLN A 8 1.25 3.73 -18.89
C GLN A 8 2.01 2.77 -17.97
N LYS A 9 2.68 3.27 -16.92
CA LYS A 9 3.46 2.43 -15.99
C LYS A 9 2.56 1.49 -15.19
N PHE A 10 1.37 1.96 -14.85
CA PHE A 10 0.35 1.17 -14.19
C PHE A 10 -0.15 0.03 -15.10
N ARG A 11 -0.50 0.35 -16.35
CA ARG A 11 -0.86 -0.62 -17.39
C ARG A 11 0.23 -1.65 -17.62
N GLU A 12 1.49 -1.24 -17.74
CA GLU A 12 2.64 -2.15 -17.89
C GLU A 12 2.74 -3.12 -16.70
N THR A 13 2.53 -2.62 -15.48
CA THR A 13 2.59 -3.44 -14.25
C THR A 13 1.47 -4.47 -14.20
N VAL A 14 0.23 -4.05 -14.50
CA VAL A 14 -0.93 -4.94 -14.58
C VAL A 14 -0.70 -6.01 -15.66
N LYS A 15 -0.34 -5.63 -16.88
CA LYS A 15 -0.10 -6.57 -17.99
C LYS A 15 0.97 -7.61 -17.68
N LYS A 16 2.07 -7.20 -17.03
CA LYS A 16 3.12 -8.14 -16.59
C LYS A 16 2.64 -9.06 -15.47
N GLY A 17 1.82 -8.54 -14.55
CA GLY A 17 1.18 -9.35 -13.52
C GLY A 17 0.29 -10.45 -14.11
N ASN A 18 -0.41 -10.19 -15.22
CA ASN A 18 -1.31 -11.18 -15.84
C ASN A 18 -0.61 -12.47 -16.26
N LEU A 19 0.69 -12.41 -16.58
CA LEU A 19 1.52 -13.60 -16.85
C LEU A 19 1.59 -14.55 -15.65
N PHE A 20 1.30 -14.06 -14.46
CA PHE A 20 1.37 -14.78 -13.19
C PHE A 20 0.00 -14.91 -12.52
N SER A 21 -1.09 -15.02 -13.29
CA SER A 21 -2.46 -15.14 -12.76
C SER A 21 -2.94 -13.94 -11.92
N TYR A 22 -2.57 -12.73 -12.31
CA TYR A 22 -3.07 -11.51 -11.67
C TYR A 22 -4.54 -11.26 -12.03
N PRO A 23 -5.45 -11.04 -11.04
CA PRO A 23 -6.90 -11.00 -11.29
C PRO A 23 -7.39 -9.81 -12.12
N LEU A 24 -6.58 -8.74 -12.23
CA LEU A 24 -6.97 -7.51 -12.91
C LEU A 24 -6.39 -7.48 -14.32
N ILE A 25 -7.23 -7.24 -15.32
CA ILE A 25 -6.82 -7.08 -16.72
C ILE A 25 -6.96 -5.61 -17.12
N TRP A 26 -5.98 -5.10 -17.85
CA TRP A 26 -6.10 -3.83 -18.53
C TRP A 26 -6.71 -4.02 -19.93
N ASP A 27 -7.90 -3.47 -20.16
CA ASP A 27 -8.54 -3.43 -21.48
C ASP A 27 -8.01 -2.23 -22.26
N ASP A 28 -7.21 -2.50 -23.29
CA ASP A 28 -6.61 -1.48 -24.16
C ASP A 28 -7.64 -0.72 -25.00
N LYS A 29 -8.70 -1.41 -25.46
CA LYS A 29 -9.74 -0.80 -26.30
C LYS A 29 -10.56 0.18 -25.49
N ARG A 30 -10.90 -0.19 -24.26
CA ARG A 30 -11.72 0.65 -23.36
C ARG A 30 -10.88 1.60 -22.52
N GLY A 31 -9.57 1.39 -22.42
CA GLY A 31 -8.66 2.14 -21.55
C GLY A 31 -9.06 2.04 -20.08
N LYS A 32 -9.54 0.87 -19.64
CA LYS A 32 -10.14 0.61 -18.32
C LYS A 32 -9.62 -0.70 -17.73
N LEU A 33 -9.67 -0.78 -16.40
CA LEU A 33 -9.38 -2.01 -15.68
C LEU A 33 -10.63 -2.89 -15.57
N CYS A 34 -10.47 -4.18 -15.83
CA CYS A 34 -11.48 -5.23 -15.76
C CYS A 34 -10.98 -6.36 -14.87
N VAL A 35 -11.88 -7.25 -14.43
CA VAL A 35 -11.53 -8.46 -13.68
C VAL A 35 -11.59 -9.65 -14.61
N SER A 36 -10.60 -10.55 -14.53
CA SER A 36 -10.63 -11.85 -15.19
C SER A 36 -11.11 -12.90 -14.22
N GLN A 37 -12.23 -13.56 -14.53
CA GLN A 37 -12.76 -14.65 -13.71
C GLN A 37 -11.77 -15.81 -13.61
N TRP A 38 -11.04 -16.12 -14.69
CA TRP A 38 -10.01 -17.14 -14.67
C TRP A 38 -8.86 -16.77 -13.72
N HIS A 39 -8.22 -15.61 -13.94
CA HIS A 39 -7.09 -15.23 -13.09
C HIS A 39 -7.51 -15.03 -11.63
N HIS A 40 -8.74 -14.62 -11.39
CA HIS A 40 -9.34 -14.53 -10.06
C HIS A 40 -9.43 -15.90 -9.38
N ALA A 41 -9.95 -16.92 -10.04
CA ALA A 41 -9.97 -18.29 -9.51
C ALA A 41 -8.55 -18.80 -9.18
N ASN A 42 -7.59 -18.57 -10.08
CA ASN A 42 -6.18 -18.96 -9.84
C ASN A 42 -5.57 -18.23 -8.64
N ALA A 43 -5.84 -16.92 -8.48
CA ALA A 43 -5.33 -16.14 -7.36
C ALA A 43 -5.88 -16.63 -6.01
N VAL A 44 -7.15 -17.06 -5.97
CA VAL A 44 -7.75 -17.68 -4.78
C VAL A 44 -7.03 -18.98 -4.42
N VAL A 45 -6.81 -19.87 -5.40
CA VAL A 45 -6.10 -21.14 -5.17
C VAL A 45 -4.67 -20.92 -4.66
N VAL A 46 -3.94 -19.99 -5.28
CA VAL A 46 -2.57 -19.62 -4.85
C VAL A 46 -2.58 -19.08 -3.41
N THR A 47 -3.56 -18.22 -3.08
CA THR A 47 -3.66 -17.63 -1.73
C THR A 47 -3.96 -18.69 -0.67
N LEU A 48 -4.85 -19.64 -0.96
CA LEU A 48 -5.20 -20.73 -0.04
C LEU A 48 -4.05 -21.74 0.14
N GLY A 49 -3.29 -22.04 -0.91
CA GLY A 49 -2.18 -22.99 -0.86
C GLY A 49 -1.05 -22.57 0.10
N ASN A 50 -0.85 -21.26 0.30
CA ASN A 50 0.20 -20.74 1.17
C ASN A 50 -0.15 -20.78 2.68
N LEU A 51 -1.40 -21.10 3.04
CA LEU A 51 -1.85 -21.15 4.44
C LEU A 51 -1.57 -22.51 5.12
N VAL A 52 -0.96 -23.47 4.42
CA VAL A 52 -0.94 -24.87 4.86
C VAL A 52 0.43 -25.30 5.42
N HIS A 53 0.37 -25.68 6.69
CA HIS A 53 1.25 -26.60 7.43
C HIS A 53 2.36 -26.00 8.30
N TYR A 54 2.22 -26.22 9.61
CA TYR A 54 3.23 -25.96 10.63
C TYR A 54 3.54 -27.28 11.36
N ARG A 55 4.77 -27.78 11.24
CA ARG A 55 5.22 -28.97 11.99
C ARG A 55 6.02 -28.49 13.20
N LYS A 56 5.66 -28.99 14.39
CA LYS A 56 6.44 -28.75 15.62
C LYS A 56 7.85 -29.34 15.44
N GLY A 57 8.85 -28.49 15.38
CA GLY A 57 10.27 -28.84 15.33
C GLY A 57 11.12 -27.63 15.76
N ASP A 58 12.37 -27.89 16.13
CA ASP A 58 13.47 -26.99 16.53
C ASP A 58 13.14 -25.49 16.78
N VAL A 59 13.49 -24.99 17.97
CA VAL A 59 13.23 -23.62 18.43
C VAL A 59 13.85 -22.54 17.53
N GLY A 60 15.00 -22.80 16.90
CA GLY A 60 15.61 -21.84 15.97
C GLY A 60 14.77 -21.65 14.71
N ILE A 61 14.28 -22.76 14.18
CA ILE A 61 13.40 -22.84 13.01
C ILE A 61 12.02 -22.25 13.32
N PHE A 62 11.51 -22.48 14.53
CA PHE A 62 10.26 -21.89 15.01
C PHE A 62 10.26 -20.37 14.84
N ASN A 63 11.35 -19.69 15.21
CA ASN A 63 11.44 -18.23 15.21
C ASN A 63 11.40 -17.62 13.80
N LEU A 64 12.17 -18.17 12.84
CA LEU A 64 12.12 -17.70 11.45
C LEU A 64 10.75 -17.98 10.82
N LEU A 65 10.22 -19.17 11.04
CA LEU A 65 8.89 -19.54 10.57
C LEU A 65 7.82 -18.59 11.11
N HIS A 66 7.95 -18.12 12.34
CA HIS A 66 7.02 -17.16 12.94
C HIS A 66 7.06 -15.81 12.23
N VAL A 67 8.25 -15.28 11.91
CA VAL A 67 8.39 -14.03 11.15
C VAL A 67 7.84 -14.19 9.74
N VAL A 68 8.19 -15.29 9.06
CA VAL A 68 7.67 -15.62 7.71
C VAL A 68 6.16 -15.76 7.74
N PHE A 69 5.60 -16.39 8.78
CA PHE A 69 4.16 -16.55 8.96
C PHE A 69 3.43 -15.22 9.05
N TYR A 70 3.91 -14.27 9.87
CA TYR A 70 3.30 -12.93 9.91
C TYR A 70 3.45 -12.16 8.60
N ALA A 71 4.59 -12.29 7.92
CA ALA A 71 4.76 -11.70 6.59
C ALA A 71 3.75 -12.29 5.59
N LEU A 72 3.61 -13.62 5.55
CA LEU A 72 2.64 -14.32 4.72
C LEU A 72 1.21 -13.93 5.06
N ILE A 73 0.85 -13.77 6.34
CA ILE A 73 -0.46 -13.25 6.73
C ILE A 73 -0.66 -11.83 6.20
N ALA A 74 0.34 -10.93 6.34
CA ALA A 74 0.23 -9.56 5.84
C ALA A 74 -0.02 -9.54 4.32
N PHE A 75 0.74 -10.36 3.58
CA PHE A 75 0.55 -10.53 2.13
C PHE A 75 -0.78 -11.18 1.79
N SER A 76 -1.22 -12.17 2.56
CA SER A 76 -2.50 -12.86 2.35
C SER A 76 -3.67 -11.93 2.57
N ILE A 77 -3.66 -11.11 3.63
CA ILE A 77 -4.67 -10.07 3.85
C ILE A 77 -4.70 -9.09 2.67
N GLY A 78 -3.52 -8.67 2.18
CA GLY A 78 -3.41 -7.87 0.96
C GLY A 78 -3.97 -8.57 -0.28
N GLY A 79 -3.68 -9.86 -0.44
CA GLY A 79 -4.15 -10.72 -1.53
C GLY A 79 -5.65 -10.97 -1.47
N CYS A 80 -6.24 -11.08 -0.27
CA CYS A 80 -7.67 -11.22 -0.06
C CYS A 80 -8.45 -10.03 -0.63
N ILE A 81 -7.92 -8.81 -0.54
CA ILE A 81 -8.56 -7.64 -1.18
C ILE A 81 -8.69 -7.85 -2.69
N TYR A 82 -7.64 -8.34 -3.34
CA TYR A 82 -7.68 -8.62 -4.78
C TYR A 82 -8.45 -9.89 -5.14
N SER A 83 -8.51 -10.85 -4.23
CA SER A 83 -9.10 -12.16 -4.49
C SER A 83 -10.56 -12.23 -4.09
N PHE A 84 -11.05 -11.34 -3.24
CA PHE A 84 -12.47 -11.33 -2.83
C PHE A 84 -13.18 -10.04 -3.23
N GLN A 85 -12.44 -8.95 -3.50
CA GLN A 85 -12.98 -7.65 -3.87
C GLN A 85 -12.32 -7.08 -5.14
N SER A 86 -11.91 -7.96 -6.06
CA SER A 86 -11.29 -7.57 -7.35
C SER A 86 -12.10 -6.53 -8.11
N GLU A 87 -13.43 -6.68 -8.15
CA GLU A 87 -14.33 -5.76 -8.84
C GLU A 87 -14.36 -4.38 -8.21
N ASP A 88 -14.42 -4.32 -6.87
CA ASP A 88 -14.38 -3.06 -6.15
C ASP A 88 -13.02 -2.35 -6.29
N VAL A 89 -11.92 -3.11 -6.23
CA VAL A 89 -10.57 -2.57 -6.50
C VAL A 89 -10.50 -2.00 -7.91
N ALA A 90 -10.98 -2.74 -8.91
CA ALA A 90 -11.02 -2.28 -10.30
C ALA A 90 -11.89 -1.03 -10.46
N ARG A 91 -13.03 -0.96 -9.77
CA ARG A 91 -13.92 0.20 -9.75
C ARG A 91 -13.22 1.42 -9.16
N VAL A 92 -12.59 1.30 -7.99
CA VAL A 92 -11.86 2.40 -7.32
C VAL A 92 -10.78 2.98 -8.24
N TRP A 93 -9.99 2.11 -8.86
CA TRP A 93 -8.90 2.55 -9.74
C TRP A 93 -9.42 3.17 -11.02
N ARG A 94 -10.47 2.61 -11.61
CA ARG A 94 -11.15 3.18 -12.78
C ARG A 94 -11.70 4.57 -12.47
N CYS A 95 -12.35 4.75 -11.33
CA CYS A 95 -12.84 6.04 -10.85
C CYS A 95 -11.70 7.04 -10.67
N GLY A 96 -10.60 6.62 -10.05
CA GLY A 96 -9.40 7.45 -9.89
C GLY A 96 -8.81 7.93 -11.20
N ILE A 97 -8.59 7.01 -12.15
CA ILE A 97 -8.04 7.29 -13.48
C ILE A 97 -8.98 8.20 -14.28
N LEU A 98 -10.28 7.90 -14.29
CA LEU A 98 -11.29 8.71 -14.97
C LEU A 98 -11.31 10.13 -14.40
N TYR A 99 -11.35 10.26 -13.07
CA TYR A 99 -11.28 11.55 -12.40
C TYR A 99 -10.01 12.32 -12.78
N GLY A 100 -8.85 11.66 -12.79
CA GLY A 100 -7.58 12.27 -13.18
C GLY A 100 -7.61 12.82 -14.62
N ARG A 101 -8.19 12.07 -15.56
CA ARG A 101 -8.35 12.48 -16.97
C ARG A 101 -9.34 13.64 -17.11
N THR A 102 -10.52 13.53 -16.51
CA THR A 102 -11.55 14.58 -16.55
C THR A 102 -11.07 15.87 -15.90
N PHE A 103 -10.36 15.78 -14.77
CA PHE A 103 -9.75 16.93 -14.11
C PHE A 103 -8.74 17.61 -15.04
N ARG A 104 -7.87 16.82 -15.69
CA ARG A 104 -6.87 17.35 -16.63
C ARG A 104 -7.52 18.05 -17.83
N ALA A 105 -8.55 17.43 -18.42
CA ALA A 105 -9.29 17.99 -19.54
C ALA A 105 -10.01 19.29 -19.15
N ARG A 106 -10.74 19.30 -18.02
CA ARG A 106 -11.50 20.47 -17.54
C ARG A 106 -10.62 21.69 -17.30
N TYR A 107 -9.40 21.48 -16.78
CA TYR A 107 -8.49 22.58 -16.44
C TYR A 107 -7.37 22.79 -17.47
N ASN A 108 -7.48 22.20 -18.66
CA ASN A 108 -6.55 22.33 -19.79
C ASN A 108 -5.07 22.11 -19.42
N LEU A 109 -4.81 21.10 -18.60
CA LEU A 109 -3.45 20.87 -18.09
C LEU A 109 -2.62 20.09 -19.12
N THR A 110 -1.72 20.80 -19.79
CA THR A 110 -0.86 20.24 -20.84
C THR A 110 0.16 19.24 -20.28
N PRO A 111 0.67 18.29 -21.09
CA PRO A 111 1.75 17.39 -20.67
C PRO A 111 2.99 18.12 -20.15
N THR A 112 3.24 19.33 -20.67
CA THR A 112 4.36 20.20 -20.34
C THR A 112 4.08 21.13 -19.15
N SER A 113 2.88 21.10 -18.58
CA SER A 113 2.54 21.94 -17.42
C SER A 113 3.45 21.63 -16.23
N PRO A 114 3.90 22.64 -15.46
CA PRO A 114 4.77 22.43 -14.29
C PRO A 114 4.22 21.42 -13.28
N ALA A 115 2.90 21.42 -13.06
CA ALA A 115 2.24 20.45 -12.18
C ALA A 115 2.36 19.00 -12.68
N THR A 116 2.22 18.79 -14.00
CA THR A 116 2.36 17.47 -14.63
C THR A 116 3.81 16.98 -14.59
N LEU A 117 4.77 17.86 -14.88
CA LEU A 117 6.20 17.55 -14.81
C LEU A 117 6.62 17.20 -13.39
N HIS A 118 6.22 18.00 -12.41
CA HIS A 118 6.51 17.74 -11.00
C HIS A 118 5.92 16.41 -10.53
N PHE A 119 4.66 16.12 -10.90
CA PHE A 119 4.05 14.83 -10.61
C PHE A 119 4.85 13.67 -11.23
N ASN A 120 5.21 13.76 -12.51
CA ASN A 120 5.96 12.71 -13.20
C ASN A 120 7.33 12.46 -12.57
N GLN A 121 8.07 13.53 -12.26
CA GLN A 121 9.38 13.44 -11.64
C GLN A 121 9.30 12.79 -10.25
N ALA A 122 8.40 13.26 -9.39
CA ALA A 122 8.23 12.69 -8.06
C ALA A 122 7.73 11.23 -8.12
N PHE A 123 6.82 10.92 -9.04
CA PHE A 123 6.31 9.56 -9.22
C PHE A 123 7.41 8.61 -9.65
N LEU A 124 8.22 8.97 -10.65
CA LEU A 124 9.33 8.15 -11.11
C LEU A 124 10.43 8.01 -10.04
N LYS A 125 10.73 9.08 -9.30
CA LYS A 125 11.73 9.06 -8.22
C LYS A 125 11.37 8.06 -7.13
N ILE A 126 10.09 7.93 -6.79
CA ILE A 126 9.62 6.97 -5.77
C ILE A 126 9.40 5.58 -6.38
N ASN A 127 8.77 5.49 -7.55
CA ASN A 127 8.32 4.23 -8.13
C ASN A 127 9.48 3.37 -8.67
N ARG A 128 10.54 3.96 -9.23
CA ARG A 128 11.69 3.21 -9.77
C ARG A 128 12.41 2.34 -8.72
N PRO A 129 12.90 2.90 -7.59
CA PRO A 129 13.61 2.09 -6.60
C PRO A 129 12.70 1.04 -5.97
N VAL A 130 11.43 1.36 -5.68
CA VAL A 130 10.52 0.39 -5.09
C VAL A 130 10.16 -0.73 -6.08
N ASN A 131 9.95 -0.42 -7.36
CA ASN A 131 9.75 -1.44 -8.38
C ASN A 131 10.97 -2.35 -8.54
N PHE A 132 12.18 -1.80 -8.44
CA PHE A 132 13.41 -2.58 -8.45
C PHE A 132 13.46 -3.53 -7.25
N ILE A 133 13.29 -3.02 -6.04
CA ILE A 133 13.30 -3.84 -4.80
C ILE A 133 12.25 -4.95 -4.88
N ILE A 134 11.00 -4.62 -5.21
CA ILE A 134 9.91 -5.62 -5.27
C ILE A 134 10.14 -6.64 -6.40
N ASN A 135 10.80 -6.27 -7.51
CA ASN A 135 11.17 -7.25 -8.55
C ASN A 135 12.27 -8.21 -8.11
N MET A 136 13.24 -7.73 -7.32
CA MET A 136 14.35 -8.57 -6.86
C MET A 136 13.94 -9.49 -5.72
N LEU A 137 12.95 -9.09 -4.92
CA LEU A 137 12.53 -9.81 -3.71
C LEU A 137 12.15 -11.29 -3.95
N PRO A 138 11.34 -11.66 -4.97
CA PRO A 138 11.05 -13.07 -5.25
C PRO A 138 12.30 -13.90 -5.48
N PHE A 139 13.30 -13.37 -6.19
CA PHE A 139 14.54 -14.08 -6.50
C PHE A 139 15.44 -14.20 -5.28
N ILE A 140 15.52 -13.16 -4.45
CA ILE A 140 16.27 -13.19 -3.18
C ILE A 140 15.64 -14.20 -2.21
N ILE A 141 14.31 -14.24 -2.12
CA ILE A 141 13.63 -15.22 -1.27
C ILE A 141 13.81 -16.63 -1.85
N SER A 142 13.75 -16.79 -3.17
CA SER A 142 13.89 -18.10 -3.82
C SER A 142 15.33 -18.62 -3.78
N SER A 143 16.35 -17.74 -3.76
CA SER A 143 17.75 -18.17 -3.62
C SER A 143 18.00 -18.89 -2.30
N HIS A 144 17.28 -18.55 -1.24
CA HIS A 144 17.32 -19.27 0.04
C HIS A 144 17.04 -20.77 -0.15
N MET A 145 16.12 -21.14 -1.05
CA MET A 145 15.81 -22.55 -1.31
C MET A 145 16.99 -23.30 -1.94
N PHE A 146 17.76 -22.64 -2.79
CA PHE A 146 18.92 -23.25 -3.45
C PHE A 146 20.15 -23.29 -2.54
N ILE A 147 20.31 -22.29 -1.67
CA ILE A 147 21.42 -22.23 -0.70
C ILE A 147 21.17 -23.19 0.46
N PHE A 148 19.93 -23.27 0.96
CA PHE A 148 19.54 -24.09 2.11
C PHE A 148 18.38 -25.03 1.77
N PRO A 149 18.56 -26.01 0.87
CA PRO A 149 17.48 -26.89 0.41
C PRO A 149 16.88 -27.76 1.52
N ARG A 150 17.65 -27.99 2.59
CA ARG A 150 17.25 -28.74 3.78
C ARG A 150 16.60 -27.88 4.87
N HIS A 151 16.46 -26.57 4.64
CA HIS A 151 15.82 -25.72 5.63
C HIS A 151 14.34 -26.10 5.77
N PRO A 152 13.84 -26.33 6.98
CA PRO A 152 12.49 -26.86 7.23
C PRO A 152 11.34 -25.91 6.86
N VAL A 153 11.65 -24.65 6.51
CA VAL A 153 10.69 -23.74 5.87
C VAL A 153 10.21 -24.24 4.51
N HIS A 154 11.00 -25.08 3.84
CA HIS A 154 10.65 -25.60 2.52
C HIS A 154 9.77 -26.85 2.66
N PHE A 155 8.62 -26.82 2.00
CA PHE A 155 7.64 -27.91 1.98
C PHE A 155 8.24 -29.31 1.69
N PRO A 156 9.22 -29.48 0.78
CA PRO A 156 9.81 -30.80 0.53
C PRO A 156 10.37 -31.48 1.78
N ASN A 157 10.84 -30.71 2.77
CA ASN A 157 11.43 -31.25 4.01
C ASN A 157 10.40 -31.86 4.98
N ILE A 158 9.11 -31.92 4.63
CA ILE A 158 8.12 -32.74 5.35
C ILE A 158 8.42 -34.23 5.18
N TYR A 159 8.99 -34.61 4.03
CA TYR A 159 9.33 -35.99 3.71
C TYR A 159 10.76 -36.33 4.16
N PRO A 160 11.04 -37.60 4.53
CA PRO A 160 12.38 -38.03 4.88
C PRO A 160 13.39 -37.73 3.76
N PRO A 161 14.64 -37.37 4.11
CA PRO A 161 15.70 -37.21 3.13
C PRO A 161 15.87 -38.50 2.31
N ASN A 162 16.06 -38.36 1.00
CA ASN A 162 16.26 -39.47 0.05
C ASN A 162 15.01 -40.32 -0.27
N SER A 163 13.83 -39.90 0.20
CA SER A 163 12.58 -40.54 -0.21
C SER A 163 12.14 -40.06 -1.62
N TYR A 164 11.46 -40.92 -2.39
CA TYR A 164 10.90 -40.53 -3.69
C TYR A 164 9.94 -39.32 -3.60
N PRO A 165 9.03 -39.23 -2.60
CA PRO A 165 8.20 -38.04 -2.40
C PRO A 165 9.01 -36.76 -2.14
N PHE A 166 10.15 -36.83 -1.44
CA PHE A 166 11.03 -35.69 -1.26
C PHE A 166 11.55 -35.17 -2.60
N PHE A 167 12.06 -36.05 -3.47
CA PHE A 167 12.61 -35.65 -4.77
C PHE A 167 11.54 -35.05 -5.68
N LEU A 168 10.37 -35.69 -5.75
CA LEU A 168 9.24 -35.22 -6.56
C LEU A 168 8.75 -33.83 -6.09
N THR A 169 8.58 -33.66 -4.78
CA THR A 169 8.15 -32.37 -4.23
C THR A 169 9.22 -31.30 -4.34
N PHE A 170 10.50 -31.65 -4.20
CA PHE A 170 11.61 -30.71 -4.41
C PHE A 170 11.73 -30.25 -5.85
N LEU A 171 11.37 -31.07 -6.84
CA LEU A 171 11.34 -30.67 -8.25
C LEU A 171 10.17 -29.72 -8.55
N ALA A 172 8.99 -29.99 -8.00
CA ALA A 172 7.78 -29.20 -8.25
C ALA A 172 7.72 -27.89 -7.43
N TYR A 173 8.24 -27.88 -6.20
CA TYR A 173 8.08 -26.79 -5.25
C TYR A 173 8.75 -25.47 -5.67
N PRO A 174 10.02 -25.40 -6.15
CA PRO A 174 10.66 -24.14 -6.49
C PRO A 174 9.93 -23.36 -7.59
N PRO A 175 9.53 -23.97 -8.74
CA PRO A 175 8.73 -23.28 -9.74
C PRO A 175 7.41 -22.71 -9.19
N ILE A 176 6.70 -23.48 -8.36
CA ILE A 176 5.43 -23.06 -7.74
C ILE A 176 5.67 -21.91 -6.76
N ALA A 177 6.70 -22.01 -5.92
CA ALA A 177 7.06 -20.98 -4.94
C ALA A 177 7.49 -19.67 -5.63
N ILE A 178 8.34 -19.76 -6.67
CA ILE A 178 8.74 -18.59 -7.48
C ILE A 178 7.50 -17.96 -8.13
N PHE A 179 6.63 -18.76 -8.74
CA PHE A 179 5.40 -18.27 -9.36
C PHE A 179 4.52 -17.51 -8.36
N GLY A 180 4.30 -18.08 -7.17
CA GLY A 180 3.54 -17.44 -6.09
C GLY A 180 4.19 -16.14 -5.60
N LEU A 181 5.51 -16.14 -5.36
CA LEU A 181 6.25 -14.95 -4.92
C LEU A 181 6.20 -13.83 -5.98
N VAL A 182 6.32 -14.17 -7.25
CA VAL A 182 6.21 -13.20 -8.36
C VAL A 182 4.79 -12.66 -8.46
N ASN A 183 3.76 -13.50 -8.31
CA ASN A 183 2.36 -13.05 -8.23
C ASN A 183 2.16 -12.02 -7.10
N TYR A 184 2.62 -12.31 -5.88
CA TYR A 184 2.57 -11.37 -4.75
C TYR A 184 3.35 -10.09 -5.01
N ALA A 185 4.52 -10.17 -5.64
CA ALA A 185 5.30 -9.00 -6.01
C ALA A 185 4.51 -8.07 -6.94
N TYR A 186 3.79 -8.61 -7.93
CA TYR A 186 2.93 -7.81 -8.81
C TYR A 186 1.69 -7.25 -8.10
N LEU A 187 1.08 -7.99 -7.18
CA LEU A 187 0.01 -7.49 -6.31
C LEU A 187 0.48 -6.29 -5.47
N ALA A 188 1.63 -6.43 -4.79
CA ALA A 188 2.23 -5.38 -3.98
C ALA A 188 2.61 -4.15 -4.83
N LYS A 189 3.22 -4.36 -6.01
CA LYS A 189 3.53 -3.27 -6.96
C LYS A 189 2.30 -2.48 -7.35
N THR A 190 1.21 -3.17 -7.65
CA THR A 190 0.01 -2.49 -8.15
C THR A 190 -0.69 -1.73 -7.02
N LEU A 191 -0.74 -2.27 -5.80
CA LEU A 191 -1.18 -1.52 -4.61
C LEU A 191 -0.34 -0.26 -4.39
N PHE A 192 0.98 -0.43 -4.41
CA PHE A 192 1.92 0.64 -4.14
C PHE A 192 1.81 1.76 -5.18
N GLN A 193 1.78 1.42 -6.47
CA GLN A 193 1.59 2.38 -7.54
C GLN A 193 0.25 3.10 -7.42
N GLY A 194 -0.84 2.36 -7.17
CA GLY A 194 -2.17 2.94 -6.95
C GLY A 194 -2.16 3.93 -5.79
N ALA A 195 -1.65 3.51 -4.62
CA ALA A 195 -1.58 4.33 -3.42
C ALA A 195 -0.77 5.61 -3.64
N ILE A 196 0.40 5.53 -4.26
CA ILE A 196 1.21 6.71 -4.59
C ILE A 196 0.47 7.60 -5.58
N GLY A 197 -0.12 7.03 -6.63
CA GLY A 197 -0.89 7.78 -7.62
C GLY A 197 -2.00 8.59 -6.96
N PHE A 198 -2.76 7.97 -6.05
CA PHE A 198 -3.81 8.65 -5.27
C PHE A 198 -3.25 9.70 -4.32
N ILE A 199 -2.21 9.39 -3.54
CA ILE A 199 -1.61 10.37 -2.60
C ILE A 199 -1.08 11.59 -3.36
N MET A 200 -0.34 11.37 -4.44
CA MET A 200 0.22 12.42 -5.29
C MET A 200 -0.83 13.16 -6.12
N LEU A 201 -2.01 12.56 -6.34
CA LEU A 201 -3.16 13.25 -6.91
C LEU A 201 -3.81 14.15 -5.86
N ILE A 202 -4.14 13.60 -4.70
CA ILE A 202 -5.06 14.21 -3.73
C ILE A 202 -4.33 15.24 -2.87
N LEU A 203 -3.14 14.92 -2.38
CA LEU A 203 -2.44 15.77 -1.41
C LEU A 203 -2.06 17.14 -2.01
N PRO A 204 -1.45 17.24 -3.21
CA PRO A 204 -1.15 18.55 -3.81
C PRO A 204 -2.42 19.32 -4.19
N LEU A 205 -3.50 18.63 -4.57
CA LEU A 205 -4.78 19.31 -4.83
C LEU A 205 -5.31 19.99 -3.56
N ILE A 206 -5.27 19.30 -2.42
CA ILE A 206 -5.74 19.83 -1.14
C ILE A 206 -4.80 20.89 -0.56
N GLN A 207 -3.49 20.71 -0.71
CA GLN A 207 -2.50 21.65 -0.19
C GLN A 207 -2.45 22.94 -1.01
N ASP A 208 -2.42 22.83 -2.33
CA ASP A 208 -2.06 23.95 -3.18
C ASP A 208 -3.23 24.46 -4.02
N GLN A 209 -4.09 23.58 -4.53
CA GLN A 209 -5.06 23.95 -5.58
C GLN A 209 -6.42 24.38 -5.04
N LEU A 210 -6.88 23.72 -3.98
CA LEU A 210 -8.18 23.99 -3.36
C LEU A 210 -8.10 25.05 -2.26
N ARG A 211 -6.90 25.59 -1.99
CA ARG A 211 -6.69 26.69 -1.05
C ARG A 211 -6.65 28.02 -1.82
N PRO A 212 -7.52 28.99 -1.49
CA PRO A 212 -7.54 30.29 -2.16
C PRO A 212 -6.29 31.13 -1.88
N THR A 213 -5.69 30.99 -0.69
CA THR A 213 -4.60 31.85 -0.17
C THR A 213 -3.20 31.50 -0.66
N THR A 214 -3.02 30.38 -1.38
CA THR A 214 -1.68 29.93 -1.73
C THR A 214 -1.13 30.77 -2.88
N HIS A 215 -0.45 31.88 -2.56
CA HIS A 215 0.34 32.67 -3.50
C HIS A 215 1.46 31.79 -4.06
N GLY A 216 1.19 31.10 -5.16
CA GLY A 216 2.05 30.04 -5.70
C GLY A 216 1.66 29.67 -7.13
N ASN A 217 2.66 29.79 -8.01
CA ASN A 217 2.54 30.02 -9.46
C ASN A 217 2.37 28.74 -10.31
N LYS A 218 1.64 27.70 -9.87
CA LYS A 218 1.82 26.35 -10.48
C LYS A 218 0.59 25.64 -11.06
N CYS A 219 -0.62 26.16 -10.94
CA CYS A 219 -1.76 25.56 -11.65
C CYS A 219 -2.89 26.55 -11.94
N SER A 220 -3.76 26.13 -12.87
CA SER A 220 -4.83 26.91 -13.50
C SER A 220 -5.54 27.88 -12.55
N THR A 221 -5.41 29.17 -12.84
CA THR A 221 -6.13 30.27 -12.17
C THR A 221 -7.63 30.03 -12.14
N LYS A 222 -8.18 29.37 -13.17
CA LYS A 222 -9.62 29.09 -13.33
C LYS A 222 -10.26 28.37 -12.14
N LEU A 223 -9.57 27.36 -11.56
CA LEU A 223 -10.13 26.61 -10.43
C LEU A 223 -10.29 27.48 -9.18
N ARG A 224 -9.38 28.44 -8.97
CA ARG A 224 -9.35 29.26 -7.75
C ARG A 224 -10.35 30.42 -7.79
N HIS A 225 -10.66 30.92 -8.98
CA HIS A 225 -11.59 32.04 -9.15
C HIS A 225 -13.06 31.63 -9.02
N HIS A 226 -13.39 30.33 -9.15
CA HIS A 226 -14.77 29.86 -9.06
C HIS A 226 -14.98 28.94 -7.85
N PRO A 227 -15.60 29.42 -6.75
CA PRO A 227 -15.83 28.61 -5.55
C PRO A 227 -16.68 27.37 -5.81
N ALA A 228 -17.58 27.42 -6.80
CA ALA A 228 -18.37 26.27 -7.23
C ALA A 228 -17.48 25.11 -7.74
N ASP A 229 -16.41 25.43 -8.47
CA ASP A 229 -15.46 24.44 -8.97
C ASP A 229 -14.65 23.82 -7.82
N ILE A 230 -14.22 24.63 -6.83
CA ILE A 230 -13.55 24.13 -5.62
C ILE A 230 -14.46 23.16 -4.87
N ALA A 231 -15.73 23.53 -4.70
CA ALA A 231 -16.72 22.69 -4.02
C ALA A 231 -16.92 21.35 -4.76
N LEU A 232 -17.05 21.39 -6.08
CA LEU A 232 -17.20 20.20 -6.92
C LEU A 232 -15.98 19.29 -6.83
N VAL A 233 -14.77 19.84 -7.01
CA VAL A 233 -13.51 19.08 -6.97
C VAL A 233 -13.31 18.46 -5.59
N TYR A 234 -13.52 19.22 -4.51
CA TYR A 234 -13.38 18.70 -3.16
C TYR A 234 -14.38 17.57 -2.87
N ARG A 235 -15.64 17.71 -3.30
CA ARG A 235 -16.66 16.67 -3.12
C ARG A 235 -16.32 15.40 -3.91
N ALA A 236 -15.82 15.54 -5.13
CA ALA A 236 -15.36 14.40 -5.91
C ALA A 236 -14.19 13.66 -5.21
N LEU A 237 -13.23 14.39 -4.63
CA LEU A 237 -12.15 13.80 -3.86
C LEU A 237 -12.64 13.09 -2.59
N GLN A 238 -13.64 13.65 -1.89
CA GLN A 238 -14.28 12.98 -0.76
C GLN A 238 -14.93 11.66 -1.17
N LEU A 239 -15.63 11.63 -2.30
CA LEU A 239 -16.27 10.40 -2.80
C LEU A 239 -15.23 9.34 -3.17
N ILE A 240 -14.16 9.72 -3.87
CA ILE A 240 -13.06 8.79 -4.21
C ILE A 240 -12.43 8.22 -2.93
N MET A 241 -12.13 9.06 -1.94
CA MET A 241 -11.54 8.60 -0.68
C MET A 241 -12.49 7.78 0.18
N LYS A 242 -13.80 8.05 0.09
CA LYS A 242 -14.83 7.21 0.71
C LYS A 242 -14.84 5.82 0.09
N GLU A 243 -14.81 5.71 -1.24
CA GLU A 243 -14.71 4.42 -1.94
C GLU A 243 -13.42 3.67 -1.59
N ILE A 244 -12.27 4.37 -1.57
CA ILE A 244 -10.99 3.79 -1.11
C ILE A 244 -11.13 3.28 0.33
N SER A 245 -11.76 4.04 1.22
CA SER A 245 -11.96 3.63 2.61
C SER A 245 -12.92 2.44 2.75
N LEU A 246 -13.93 2.32 1.89
CA LEU A 246 -14.83 1.17 1.89
C LEU A 246 -14.11 -0.12 1.49
N VAL A 247 -13.25 -0.06 0.47
CA VAL A 247 -12.50 -1.23 -0.01
C VAL A 247 -11.36 -1.59 0.92
N PHE A 248 -10.51 -0.62 1.27
CA PHE A 248 -9.26 -0.88 2.00
C PHE A 248 -9.38 -0.70 3.52
N GLY A 249 -10.37 0.07 3.99
CA GLY A 249 -10.49 0.46 5.40
C GLY A 249 -10.71 -0.73 6.33
N ASN A 250 -11.49 -1.72 5.91
CA ASN A 250 -11.79 -2.92 6.73
C ASN A 250 -10.54 -3.75 7.05
N TYR A 251 -9.51 -3.67 6.22
CA TYR A 251 -8.27 -4.39 6.41
C TYR A 251 -7.24 -3.62 7.24
N LEU A 252 -7.46 -2.32 7.50
CA LEU A 252 -6.54 -1.48 8.26
C LEU A 252 -6.21 -2.05 9.65
N PRO A 253 -7.19 -2.46 10.49
CA PRO A 253 -6.88 -2.97 11.82
C PRO A 253 -6.08 -4.28 11.76
N ALA A 254 -6.45 -5.17 10.83
CA ALA A 254 -5.78 -6.45 10.65
C ALA A 254 -4.33 -6.27 10.20
N ILE A 255 -4.09 -5.46 9.17
CA ILE A 255 -2.75 -5.15 8.67
C ILE A 255 -1.92 -4.46 9.75
N GLN A 256 -2.49 -3.51 10.49
CA GLN A 256 -1.79 -2.84 11.59
C GLN A 256 -1.42 -3.82 12.72
N SER A 257 -2.32 -4.73 13.08
CA SER A 257 -2.04 -5.77 14.08
C SER A 257 -0.89 -6.67 13.63
N VAL A 258 -0.93 -7.13 12.38
CA VAL A 258 0.08 -8.02 11.82
C VAL A 258 1.45 -7.35 11.74
N PHE A 259 1.55 -6.11 11.26
CA PHE A 259 2.83 -5.40 11.25
C PHE A 259 3.35 -5.10 12.66
N GLY A 260 2.45 -4.84 13.62
CA GLY A 260 2.82 -4.67 15.03
C GLY A 260 3.40 -5.96 15.62
N GLN A 261 2.74 -7.10 15.38
CA GLN A 261 3.22 -8.40 15.83
C GLN A 261 4.53 -8.79 15.15
N LEU A 262 4.61 -8.63 13.82
CA LEU A 262 5.82 -8.87 13.03
C LEU A 262 7.03 -8.16 13.64
N ALA A 263 6.89 -6.87 13.99
CA ALA A 263 7.96 -6.06 14.57
C ALA A 263 8.38 -6.52 15.98
N VAL A 264 7.42 -6.91 16.82
CA VAL A 264 7.69 -7.36 18.18
C VAL A 264 8.33 -8.74 18.18
N THR A 265 7.81 -9.68 17.37
CA THR A 265 8.35 -11.04 17.27
C THR A 265 9.72 -11.05 16.60
N SER A 266 9.95 -10.22 15.57
CA SER A 266 11.27 -10.08 14.98
C SER A 266 12.30 -9.57 15.97
N GLY A 267 11.93 -8.57 16.78
CA GLY A 267 12.80 -8.05 17.83
C GLY A 267 13.17 -9.13 18.83
N TYR A 268 12.18 -9.94 19.25
CA TYR A 268 12.41 -11.09 20.12
C TYR A 268 13.38 -12.11 19.50
N THR A 269 13.17 -12.50 18.23
CA THR A 269 14.03 -13.46 17.53
C THR A 269 15.47 -12.97 17.45
N VAL A 270 15.69 -11.69 17.09
CA VAL A 270 17.03 -11.12 16.96
C VAL A 270 17.74 -11.05 18.32
N ILE A 271 17.03 -10.61 19.36
CA ILE A 271 17.61 -10.47 20.71
C ILE A 271 17.88 -11.85 21.32
N GLY A 272 16.89 -12.75 21.32
CA GLY A 272 16.97 -14.05 21.96
C GLY A 272 17.79 -15.09 21.19
N GLY A 273 17.93 -14.95 19.87
CA GLY A 273 18.69 -15.86 19.02
C GLY A 273 20.20 -15.60 18.98
N SER A 274 20.64 -14.38 19.36
CA SER A 274 22.04 -13.96 19.25
C SER A 274 23.03 -14.76 20.12
N GLY A 275 22.56 -15.38 21.22
CA GLY A 275 23.41 -16.11 22.16
C GLY A 275 23.64 -17.60 21.88
N LYS A 276 22.93 -18.22 20.92
CA LYS A 276 22.92 -19.69 20.76
C LYS A 276 23.33 -20.21 19.37
N GLY A 277 24.13 -19.44 18.64
CA GLY A 277 24.58 -19.85 17.30
C GLY A 277 23.47 -19.80 16.24
N GLY A 278 22.50 -18.89 16.39
CA GLY A 278 21.48 -18.67 15.37
C GLY A 278 22.12 -18.33 14.02
N GLU A 279 21.55 -18.85 12.93
CA GLU A 279 22.04 -18.61 11.57
C GLU A 279 22.16 -17.11 11.29
N THR A 280 23.38 -16.63 11.06
CA THR A 280 23.70 -15.22 10.77
C THR A 280 22.84 -14.67 9.64
N PHE A 281 22.60 -15.48 8.60
CA PHE A 281 21.79 -15.10 7.44
C PHE A 281 20.34 -14.75 7.83
N THR A 282 19.71 -15.58 8.64
CA THR A 282 18.34 -15.40 9.14
C THR A 282 18.21 -14.12 9.96
N SER A 283 19.17 -13.86 10.84
CA SER A 283 19.20 -12.62 11.64
C SER A 283 19.35 -11.38 10.77
N VAL A 284 20.22 -11.42 9.75
CA VAL A 284 20.39 -10.31 8.80
C VAL A 284 19.10 -10.06 8.02
N LEU A 285 18.44 -11.12 7.52
CA LEU A 285 17.19 -10.99 6.79
C LEU A 285 16.10 -10.34 7.65
N ILE A 286 15.99 -10.73 8.91
CA ILE A 286 15.02 -10.14 9.85
C ILE A 286 15.34 -8.66 10.11
N ILE A 287 16.61 -8.32 10.34
CA ILE A 287 17.08 -6.94 10.61
C ILE A 287 16.85 -6.02 9.40
N VAL A 288 16.91 -6.54 8.18
CA VAL A 288 16.70 -5.73 6.96
C VAL A 288 15.22 -5.66 6.60
N CYS A 289 14.52 -6.79 6.49
CA CYS A 289 13.17 -6.85 5.94
C CYS A 289 12.10 -6.28 6.88
N VAL A 290 12.20 -6.55 8.19
CA VAL A 290 11.14 -6.15 9.12
C VAL A 290 11.11 -4.64 9.36
N PRO A 291 12.24 -3.95 9.63
CA PRO A 291 12.24 -2.49 9.72
C PRO A 291 11.75 -1.83 8.43
N PHE A 292 12.12 -2.36 7.26
CA PHE A 292 11.60 -1.85 5.99
C PHE A 292 10.07 -1.97 5.89
N ALA A 293 9.51 -3.13 6.25
CA ALA A 293 8.06 -3.35 6.22
C ALA A 293 7.31 -2.44 7.21
N VAL A 294 7.81 -2.34 8.45
CA VAL A 294 7.24 -1.51 9.51
C VAL A 294 7.34 -0.02 9.15
N LEU A 295 8.48 0.42 8.62
CA LEU A 295 8.68 1.80 8.19
C LEU A 295 7.77 2.14 7.02
N SER A 296 7.64 1.25 6.04
CA SER A 296 6.74 1.42 4.90
C SER A 296 5.29 1.59 5.38
N TRP A 297 4.85 0.78 6.35
CA TRP A 297 3.53 0.92 6.95
C TRP A 297 3.37 2.23 7.73
N ALA A 298 4.36 2.63 8.53
CA ALA A 298 4.34 3.88 9.28
C ALA A 298 4.30 5.11 8.36
N VAL A 299 5.00 5.07 7.22
CA VAL A 299 4.95 6.10 6.17
C VAL A 299 3.54 6.18 5.58
N MET A 300 2.91 5.05 5.25
CA MET A 300 1.53 5.03 4.78
C MET A 300 0.58 5.70 5.80
N LEU A 301 0.64 5.26 7.06
CA LEU A 301 -0.19 5.83 8.13
C LEU A 301 0.05 7.34 8.29
N SER A 302 1.29 7.79 8.13
CA SER A 302 1.67 9.21 8.18
C SER A 302 1.10 9.99 7.00
N CYS A 303 1.14 9.44 5.78
CA CYS A 303 0.51 10.03 4.60
C CYS A 303 -1.00 10.18 4.80
N ALA A 304 -1.68 9.15 5.29
CA ALA A 304 -3.11 9.19 5.58
C ALA A 304 -3.46 10.21 6.70
N ALA A 305 -2.66 10.28 7.76
CA ALA A 305 -2.83 11.27 8.82
C ALA A 305 -2.59 12.71 8.33
N ASN A 306 -1.60 12.90 7.45
CA ASN A 306 -1.33 14.20 6.83
C ASN A 306 -2.46 14.62 5.89
N LEU A 307 -3.08 13.67 5.18
CA LEU A 307 -4.24 13.94 4.34
C LEU A 307 -5.43 14.49 5.16
N ASP A 308 -5.74 13.89 6.32
CA ASP A 308 -6.78 14.40 7.24
C ASP A 308 -6.48 15.83 7.68
N ILE A 309 -5.25 16.10 8.11
CA ILE A 309 -4.86 17.44 8.61
C ILE A 309 -4.91 18.48 7.49
N LYS A 310 -4.34 18.16 6.33
CA LYS A 310 -4.29 19.10 5.21
C LYS A 310 -5.67 19.36 4.62
N SER A 311 -6.57 18.39 4.69
CA SER A 311 -7.97 18.58 4.27
C SER A 311 -8.74 19.47 5.26
N ARG A 312 -8.51 19.35 6.57
CA ARG A 312 -9.07 20.28 7.58
C ARG A 312 -8.61 21.71 7.36
N GLU A 313 -7.30 21.91 7.21
CA GLU A 313 -6.70 23.21 6.93
C GLU A 313 -7.26 23.82 5.64
N CYS A 314 -7.42 23.01 4.59
CA CYS A 314 -8.01 23.44 3.31
C CYS A 314 -9.48 23.90 3.48
N ILE A 315 -10.30 23.11 4.16
CA ILE A 315 -11.70 23.48 4.45
C ILE A 315 -11.76 24.80 5.25
N GLN A 316 -10.87 24.96 6.23
CA GLN A 316 -10.83 26.15 7.08
C GLN A 316 -10.40 27.40 6.31
N SER A 317 -9.50 27.27 5.33
CA SER A 317 -8.98 28.40 4.56
C SER A 317 -10.01 29.04 3.63
N TRP A 318 -11.08 28.34 3.22
CA TRP A 318 -12.08 28.89 2.30
C TRP A 318 -12.78 30.16 2.79
N LYS A 319 -12.92 30.37 4.11
CA LYS A 319 -13.59 31.56 4.65
C LYS A 319 -12.71 32.82 4.54
N ARG A 320 -11.47 32.74 5.04
CA ARG A 320 -10.54 33.88 5.05
C ARG A 320 -9.89 34.06 3.68
N GLY A 321 -9.48 32.94 3.09
CA GLY A 321 -8.81 32.94 1.81
C GLY A 321 -9.68 33.35 0.64
N GLY A 322 -10.98 33.11 0.69
CA GLY A 322 -11.87 33.60 -0.36
C GLY A 322 -11.82 35.13 -0.49
N ILE A 323 -11.75 35.83 0.64
CA ILE A 323 -11.65 37.30 0.68
C ILE A 323 -10.31 37.74 0.08
N GLU A 324 -9.21 37.12 0.50
CA GLU A 324 -7.86 37.40 -0.02
C GLU A 324 -7.73 37.08 -1.51
N ALA A 325 -8.44 36.07 -2.00
CA ALA A 325 -8.48 35.68 -3.41
C ALA A 325 -9.44 36.53 -4.26
N GLY A 326 -10.08 37.55 -3.67
CA GLY A 326 -10.98 38.48 -4.38
C GLY A 326 -12.37 37.93 -4.70
N TRP A 327 -12.84 36.91 -3.97
CA TRP A 327 -14.23 36.43 -4.13
C TRP A 327 -15.24 37.48 -3.67
N SER A 328 -16.38 37.52 -4.35
CA SER A 328 -17.52 38.35 -3.93
C SER A 328 -18.06 37.94 -2.55
N ARG A 329 -18.80 38.84 -1.90
CA ARG A 329 -19.40 38.56 -0.58
C ARG A 329 -20.35 37.35 -0.62
N ASP A 330 -21.08 37.17 -1.72
CA ASP A 330 -22.01 36.05 -1.89
C ASP A 330 -21.29 34.72 -2.09
N GLU A 331 -20.18 34.72 -2.82
CA GLU A 331 -19.30 33.55 -2.99
C GLU A 331 -18.65 33.12 -1.67
N VAL A 332 -18.16 34.07 -0.87
CA VAL A 332 -17.63 33.79 0.47
C VAL A 332 -18.73 33.24 1.38
N ARG A 333 -19.96 33.79 1.31
CA ARG A 333 -21.12 33.30 2.05
C ARG A 333 -21.50 31.87 1.62
N TYR A 334 -21.50 31.59 0.32
CA TYR A 334 -21.72 30.26 -0.23
C TYR A 334 -20.69 29.26 0.30
N MET A 335 -19.39 29.58 0.19
CA MET A 335 -18.33 28.70 0.67
C MET A 335 -18.33 28.52 2.19
N ALA A 336 -18.76 29.53 2.95
CA ALA A 336 -18.95 29.41 4.39
C ALA A 336 -20.06 28.40 4.76
N LYS A 337 -21.14 28.34 3.97
CA LYS A 337 -22.18 27.30 4.11
C LYS A 337 -21.66 25.94 3.68
N PHE A 338 -21.06 25.86 2.50
CA PHE A 338 -20.50 24.61 1.96
C PHE A 338 -19.50 23.97 2.93
N ARG A 339 -18.59 24.77 3.49
CA ARG A 339 -17.62 24.38 4.53
C ARG A 339 -18.27 23.61 5.69
N LYS A 340 -19.41 24.08 6.20
CA LYS A 340 -20.10 23.44 7.33
C LYS A 340 -20.60 22.03 6.98
N SER A 341 -20.91 21.78 5.70
CA SER A 341 -21.31 20.46 5.19
C SER A 341 -20.12 19.52 4.88
N CYS A 342 -18.89 20.04 4.88
CA CYS A 342 -17.72 19.29 4.47
C CYS A 342 -17.07 18.57 5.65
N LYS A 343 -16.94 17.26 5.53
CA LYS A 343 -16.09 16.45 6.40
C LYS A 343 -14.65 16.45 5.87
N PRO A 344 -13.63 16.45 6.73
CA PRO A 344 -12.25 16.22 6.29
C PRO A 344 -12.15 14.94 5.47
N ILE A 345 -11.28 14.97 4.47
CA ILE A 345 -10.90 13.77 3.72
C ILE A 345 -9.97 12.97 4.62
N ASP A 346 -10.44 11.83 5.09
CA ASP A 346 -9.69 10.90 5.91
C ASP A 346 -9.67 9.50 5.31
N PHE A 347 -8.77 8.67 5.84
CA PHE A 347 -8.74 7.24 5.58
C PHE A 347 -9.13 6.54 6.86
N ASN A 348 -10.24 5.80 6.83
CA ASN A 348 -10.82 5.21 8.02
C ASN A 348 -11.41 3.82 7.73
N CYS A 349 -11.48 3.01 8.79
CA CYS A 349 -12.36 1.88 8.91
C CYS A 349 -13.61 2.34 9.66
N GLN A 350 -14.77 2.25 9.00
CA GLN A 350 -16.02 2.77 9.57
C GLN A 350 -16.31 2.14 10.93
N GLY A 351 -16.56 2.98 11.94
CA GLY A 351 -16.89 2.56 13.30
C GLY A 351 -15.71 2.04 14.14
N MET A 352 -14.61 1.58 13.53
CA MET A 352 -13.51 0.93 14.27
C MET A 352 -12.27 1.81 14.43
N MET A 353 -11.78 2.41 13.34
CA MET A 353 -10.43 2.98 13.34
C MET A 353 -10.30 4.15 12.37
N ARG A 354 -9.92 5.32 12.89
CA ARG A 354 -9.54 6.48 12.07
C ARG A 354 -8.03 6.65 12.08
N ILE A 355 -7.42 6.81 10.90
CA ILE A 355 -5.99 7.11 10.82
C ILE A 355 -5.76 8.59 11.13
N THR A 356 -5.05 8.85 12.22
CA THR A 356 -4.69 10.19 12.69
C THR A 356 -3.21 10.22 13.09
N LYS A 357 -2.63 11.40 13.33
CA LYS A 357 -1.26 11.51 13.87
C LYS A 357 -1.10 10.71 15.17
N LYS A 358 -2.13 10.70 16.02
CA LYS A 358 -2.14 9.92 17.27
C LYS A 358 -2.07 8.42 17.00
N THR A 359 -2.71 7.93 15.93
CA THR A 359 -2.66 6.53 15.51
C THR A 359 -1.24 6.11 15.12
N VAL A 360 -0.53 6.94 14.34
CA VAL A 360 0.87 6.71 13.95
C VAL A 360 1.76 6.61 15.19
N ILE A 361 1.65 7.58 16.11
CA ILE A 361 2.45 7.61 17.33
C ILE A 361 2.15 6.39 18.21
N LYS A 362 0.87 6.03 18.38
CA LYS A 362 0.47 4.83 19.14
C LYS A 362 1.02 3.54 18.55
N PHE A 363 1.07 3.44 17.21
CA PHE A 363 1.65 2.28 16.53
C PHE A 363 3.14 2.15 16.85
N VAL A 364 3.93 3.22 16.67
CA VAL A 364 5.36 3.23 16.98
C VAL A 364 5.61 2.97 18.47
N GLN A 365 4.85 3.62 19.36
CA GLN A 365 4.92 3.38 20.80
C GLN A 365 4.59 1.93 21.17
N GLY A 366 3.62 1.31 20.49
CA GLY A 366 3.27 -0.10 20.69
C GLY A 366 4.43 -1.03 20.38
N ILE A 367 5.12 -0.81 19.26
CA ILE A 367 6.30 -1.59 18.87
C ILE A 367 7.44 -1.40 19.89
N VAL A 368 7.78 -0.16 20.21
CA VAL A 368 8.86 0.16 21.15
C VAL A 368 8.59 -0.47 22.51
N ARG A 369 7.37 -0.28 23.07
CA ARG A 369 6.97 -0.89 24.34
C ARG A 369 7.00 -2.42 24.28
N GLY A 370 6.58 -3.02 23.17
CA GLY A 370 6.64 -4.46 22.95
C GLY A 370 8.08 -4.97 23.05
N ILE A 371 9.01 -4.36 22.31
CA ILE A 371 10.43 -4.71 22.33
C ILE A 371 11.03 -4.55 23.73
N PHE A 372 10.77 -3.44 24.43
CA PHE A 372 11.26 -3.23 25.79
C PHE A 372 10.74 -4.27 26.80
N ARG A 373 9.44 -4.61 26.74
CA ARG A 373 8.88 -5.67 27.60
C ARG A 373 9.55 -7.01 27.33
N MET A 374 9.84 -7.32 26.06
CA MET A 374 10.56 -8.54 25.71
C MET A 374 12.00 -8.54 26.24
N LEU A 375 12.72 -7.42 26.13
CA LEU A 375 14.07 -7.27 26.70
C LEU A 375 14.08 -7.49 28.22
N LEU A 376 13.12 -6.90 28.94
CA LEU A 376 12.99 -7.07 30.39
C LEU A 376 12.64 -8.51 30.79
N ALA A 377 11.84 -9.21 29.98
CA ALA A 377 11.50 -10.61 30.21
C ALA A 377 12.70 -11.54 30.00
N LEU A 378 13.58 -11.23 29.03
CA LEU A 378 14.78 -12.01 28.75
C LEU A 378 15.85 -11.86 29.85
N LYS A 379 16.00 -10.68 30.47
CA LYS A 379 16.99 -10.43 31.54
C LYS A 379 16.72 -11.20 32.86
N LYS A 380 15.50 -11.72 33.05
CA LYS A 380 15.14 -12.48 34.26
C LYS A 380 15.57 -13.96 34.21
N LYS A 381 16.19 -14.41 33.13
CA LYS A 381 16.83 -15.72 33.00
C LYS A 381 18.33 -15.52 32.89
#